data_AF-A0A6N6PLU2-F1
#
_entry.id   AF-A0A6N6PLU2-F1
#
_cell.length_a   1.000
_cell.length_b   1.000
_cell.length_c   1.000
_cell.angle_alpha   90.00
_cell.angle_beta   90.00
_cell.angle_gamma   90.00
#
_symmetry.space_group_name_H-M   'P 1'
#
loop_
_entity.id
_entity.type
_entity.pdbx_description
1 polymer ?
#
loop_
_entity_poly.entity_id
_entity_poly.type
_entity_poly.pdbx_seq_one_letter_code
_entity_poly.pdbx_strand_id
1 'polypeptide(L)'
;MTSQSRLSLHLDYGADAQECDPSDLEICERGMHFRSRWSFEIGSKIAVGIIQTDPRLHPRRMKLEGHVVCCEAQPGHGYETTLLFSPLPDELRPSLREFSQALAAR
;
A
#
# COMPACT_ATOMS: atom_id res chain seq x y z
N MET A 1 -21.31 6.94 -15.91
CA MET A 1 -20.21 6.03 -15.49
C MET A 1 -19.33 6.81 -14.54
N THR A 2 -19.46 6.58 -13.23
CA THR A 2 -18.62 7.23 -12.23
C THR A 2 -17.20 6.71 -12.41
N SER A 3 -16.28 7.61 -12.73
CA SER A 3 -14.88 7.25 -12.93
C SER A 3 -14.29 6.95 -11.55
N GLN A 4 -14.14 5.67 -11.24
CA GLN A 4 -13.61 5.21 -9.95
C GLN A 4 -12.10 5.43 -9.92
N SER A 5 -11.60 6.03 -8.84
CA SER A 5 -10.17 6.22 -8.65
C SER A 5 -9.49 4.85 -8.51
N ARG A 6 -8.40 4.64 -9.23
CA ARG A 6 -7.64 3.39 -9.25
C ARG A 6 -6.50 3.43 -8.24
N LEU A 7 -6.26 2.31 -7.57
CA LEU A 7 -5.16 2.13 -6.65
C LEU A 7 -4.22 1.05 -7.19
N SER A 8 -2.91 1.25 -7.05
CA SER A 8 -1.93 0.24 -7.41
C SER A 8 -0.74 0.24 -6.46
N LEU A 9 -0.23 -0.95 -6.19
CA LEU A 9 0.98 -1.22 -5.42
C LEU A 9 2.12 -1.57 -6.37
N HIS A 10 3.31 -1.05 -6.06
CA HIS A 10 4.53 -1.22 -6.84
C HIS A 10 5.65 -1.61 -5.89
N LEU A 11 6.43 -2.62 -6.24
CA LEU A 11 7.66 -2.93 -5.49
C LEU A 11 8.80 -2.09 -6.05
N ASP A 12 9.54 -1.41 -5.18
CA ASP A 12 10.63 -0.52 -5.60
C ASP A 12 11.76 -1.25 -6.36
N TYR A 13 11.91 -2.56 -6.11
CA TYR A 13 12.94 -3.41 -6.71
C TYR A 13 12.44 -4.27 -7.88
N GLY A 14 11.14 -4.30 -8.17
CA GLY A 14 10.57 -5.10 -9.25
C GLY A 14 9.86 -4.21 -10.26
N ALA A 15 9.89 -4.56 -11.55
CA ALA A 15 8.97 -4.00 -12.54
C ALA A 15 7.50 -4.46 -12.30
N ASP A 16 7.20 -4.84 -11.06
CA ASP A 16 6.00 -5.51 -10.63
C ASP A 16 5.02 -4.49 -10.04
N ALA A 17 3.85 -4.44 -10.68
CA ALA A 17 2.71 -3.65 -10.25
C ALA A 17 1.50 -4.57 -10.06
N GLN A 18 0.67 -4.22 -9.10
CA GLN A 18 -0.64 -4.83 -8.91
C GLN A 18 -1.68 -3.72 -8.74
N GLU A 19 -2.73 -3.76 -9.55
CA GLU A 19 -3.95 -2.99 -9.28
C GLU A 19 -4.67 -3.63 -8.08
N CYS A 20 -5.11 -2.81 -7.13
CA CYS A 20 -5.80 -3.28 -5.94
C CYS A 20 -7.08 -2.49 -5.71
N ASP A 21 -8.06 -3.12 -5.07
CA ASP A 21 -9.22 -2.43 -4.57
C ASP A 21 -8.84 -1.62 -3.32
N PRO A 22 -9.47 -0.47 -3.02
CA PRO A 22 -9.25 0.23 -1.75
C PRO A 22 -9.46 -0.67 -0.52
N SER A 23 -10.35 -1.67 -0.60
CA SER A 23 -10.57 -2.66 0.46
C SER A 23 -9.41 -3.65 0.66
N ASP A 24 -8.48 -3.75 -0.29
CA ASP A 24 -7.29 -4.59 -0.19
C ASP A 24 -6.11 -3.88 0.50
N LEU A 25 -6.28 -2.62 0.95
CA LEU A 25 -5.22 -1.82 1.56
C LEU A 25 -5.73 -1.06 2.79
N GLU A 26 -5.13 -1.34 3.94
CA GLU A 26 -5.25 -0.53 5.15
C GLU A 26 -3.90 0.08 5.49
N ILE A 27 -3.91 1.33 5.96
CA ILE A 27 -2.68 2.06 6.22
C ILE A 27 -2.84 3.04 7.39
N CYS A 28 -1.82 3.11 8.24
CA CYS A 28 -1.74 4.03 9.37
C CYS A 28 -0.28 4.48 9.60
N GLU A 29 -0.03 5.35 10.57
CA GLU A 29 1.33 5.86 10.85
C GLU A 29 2.34 4.76 11.25
N ARG A 30 1.87 3.61 11.75
CA ARG A 30 2.75 2.51 12.19
C ARG A 30 3.09 1.51 11.07
N GLY A 31 2.26 1.42 10.04
CA GLY A 31 2.36 0.35 9.08
C GLY A 31 1.18 0.29 8.12
N MET A 32 1.21 -0.72 7.26
CA MET A 32 0.13 -1.03 6.35
C MET A 32 -0.13 -2.53 6.32
N HIS A 33 -1.36 -2.87 5.99
CA HIS A 33 -1.79 -4.22 5.69
C HIS A 33 -2.34 -4.23 4.28
N PHE A 34 -1.90 -5.18 3.45
CA PHE A 34 -2.34 -5.24 2.07
C PHE A 34 -2.37 -6.66 1.51
N ARG A 35 -3.24 -6.86 0.53
CA ARG A 35 -3.29 -8.09 -0.26
C ARG A 35 -2.45 -7.98 -1.52
N SER A 36 -1.59 -8.96 -1.77
CA SER A 36 -0.79 -9.01 -2.99
C SER A 36 -0.56 -10.42 -3.52
N ARG A 37 -0.18 -10.53 -4.79
CA ARG A 37 0.28 -11.80 -5.39
C ARG A 37 1.67 -12.22 -4.92
N TRP A 38 2.38 -11.36 -4.19
CA TRP A 38 3.77 -11.57 -3.80
C TRP A 38 3.86 -12.28 -2.45
N SER A 39 4.78 -13.23 -2.37
CA SER A 39 5.19 -13.83 -1.11
C SER A 39 6.46 -13.13 -0.62
N PHE A 40 6.47 -12.76 0.66
CA PHE A 40 7.63 -12.17 1.31
C PHE A 40 8.09 -13.01 2.49
N GLU A 41 9.38 -13.04 2.73
CA GLU A 41 9.94 -13.60 3.95
C GLU A 41 9.75 -12.63 5.12
N ILE A 42 9.27 -13.12 6.26
CA ILE A 42 9.11 -12.33 7.49
C ILE A 42 10.48 -11.78 7.92
N GLY A 43 10.53 -10.51 8.30
CA GLY A 43 11.74 -9.76 8.64
C GLY A 43 12.36 -9.02 7.47
N SER A 44 12.00 -9.39 6.23
CA SER A 44 12.49 -8.71 5.02
C SER A 44 12.12 -7.24 5.03
N LYS A 45 13.09 -6.39 4.67
CA LYS A 45 12.86 -4.97 4.45
C LYS A 45 12.44 -4.74 3.01
N ILE A 46 11.26 -4.16 2.81
CA ILE A 46 10.72 -3.86 1.49
C ILE A 46 10.30 -2.40 1.39
N ALA A 47 10.32 -1.87 0.16
CA ALA A 47 9.76 -0.58 -0.17
C ALA A 47 8.61 -0.75 -1.16
N VAL A 48 7.45 -0.19 -0.80
CA VAL A 48 6.23 -0.26 -1.59
C VAL A 48 5.83 1.15 -2.01
N GLY A 49 5.69 1.33 -3.32
CA GLY A 49 5.07 2.49 -3.94
C GLY A 49 3.55 2.28 -4.02
N ILE A 50 2.79 3.27 -3.59
CA ILE A 50 1.33 3.32 -3.71
C ILE A 50 1.00 4.44 -4.68
N ILE A 51 0.28 4.13 -5.75
CA ILE A 51 -0.21 5.11 -6.72
C ILE A 51 -1.74 5.10 -6.70
N GLN A 52 -2.32 6.23 -6.32
CA GLN A 52 -3.75 6.48 -6.40
C GLN A 52 -4.01 7.46 -7.55
N THR A 53 -4.75 7.01 -8.56
CA THR A 53 -5.14 7.82 -9.71
C THR A 53 -6.60 8.20 -9.57
N ASP A 54 -6.86 9.48 -9.31
CA ASP A 54 -8.21 10.03 -9.36
C ASP A 54 -8.44 10.73 -10.71
N PRO A 55 -9.56 10.49 -11.41
CA PRO A 55 -9.84 11.12 -12.70
C PRO A 55 -9.95 12.65 -12.64
N ARG A 56 -10.23 13.22 -11.46
CA ARG A 56 -10.44 14.66 -11.26
C ARG A 56 -9.23 15.37 -10.64
N LEU A 57 -8.24 14.63 -10.15
CA LEU A 57 -7.08 15.16 -9.45
C LEU A 57 -5.79 14.62 -10.04
N HIS A 58 -4.66 15.23 -9.66
CA HIS A 58 -3.36 14.70 -10.03
C HIS A 58 -3.11 13.34 -9.33
N PRO A 59 -2.45 12.38 -9.99
CA PRO A 59 -2.08 11.11 -9.37
C PRO A 59 -1.29 11.35 -8.09
N ARG A 60 -1.74 10.76 -6.99
CA ARG A 60 -1.03 10.77 -5.72
C ARG A 60 -0.11 9.57 -5.67
N ARG A 61 1.14 9.80 -5.31
CA ARG A 61 2.16 8.75 -5.17
C ARG A 61 2.78 8.84 -3.79
N MET A 62 2.94 7.68 -3.16
CA MET A 62 3.60 7.56 -1.86
C MET A 62 4.54 6.38 -1.90
N LYS A 63 5.72 6.50 -1.31
CA LYS A 63 6.65 5.39 -1.15
C LYS A 63 6.86 5.18 0.34
N LEU A 64 6.69 3.93 0.77
CA LEU A 64 6.76 3.54 2.17
C LEU A 64 7.73 2.37 2.28
N GLU A 65 8.56 2.43 3.30
CA GLU A 65 9.58 1.42 3.56
C GLU A 65 9.33 0.81 4.94
N GLY A 66 9.48 -0.51 5.05
CA GLY A 66 9.20 -1.20 6.29
C GLY A 66 9.69 -2.64 6.31
N HIS A 67 9.43 -3.31 7.43
CA HIS A 67 9.71 -4.71 7.64
C HIS A 67 8.44 -5.54 7.57
N VAL A 68 8.49 -6.64 6.84
CA VAL A 68 7.40 -7.60 6.77
C VAL A 68 7.30 -8.31 8.11
N VAL A 69 6.15 -8.20 8.77
CA VAL A 69 5.90 -8.86 10.07
C VAL A 69 4.88 -9.97 9.98
N CYS A 70 4.11 -10.01 8.89
CA CYS A 70 3.19 -11.08 8.55
C CYS A 70 3.12 -11.22 7.03
N CYS A 71 3.05 -12.45 6.52
CA CYS A 71 2.78 -12.76 5.12
C CYS A 71 2.11 -14.14 5.04
N GLU A 72 0.78 -14.15 4.96
CA GLU A 72 -0.03 -15.37 4.99
C GLU A 72 -0.67 -15.64 3.64
N ALA A 73 -0.59 -16.89 3.18
CA ALA A 73 -1.25 -17.29 1.94
C ALA A 73 -2.77 -17.36 2.15
N GLN A 74 -3.51 -16.66 1.29
CA GLN A 74 -4.97 -16.68 1.26
C GLN A 74 -5.43 -17.53 0.07
N PRO A 75 -6.18 -18.63 0.29
CA PRO A 75 -6.63 -19.52 -0.77
C PRO A 75 -7.37 -18.76 -1.88
N GLY A 76 -6.81 -18.75 -3.10
CA GLY A 76 -7.40 -18.08 -4.26
C GLY A 76 -7.22 -16.55 -4.31
N HIS A 77 -6.59 -15.94 -3.30
CA HIS A 77 -6.51 -14.48 -3.13
C HIS A 77 -5.07 -13.94 -3.00
N GLY A 78 -4.05 -14.81 -3.12
CA GLY A 78 -2.64 -14.41 -3.02
C GLY A 78 -2.15 -14.44 -1.58
N TYR A 79 -1.57 -13.34 -1.11
CA TYR A 79 -0.98 -13.20 0.22
C TYR A 79 -1.49 -11.95 0.92
N GLU A 80 -1.83 -12.09 2.19
CA GLU A 80 -2.06 -10.96 3.09
C GLU A 80 -0.76 -10.62 3.81
N THR A 81 -0.30 -9.39 3.60
CA THR A 81 1.00 -8.91 4.08
C THR A 81 0.81 -7.76 5.05
N THR A 82 1.49 -7.82 6.19
CA THR A 82 1.57 -6.71 7.13
C THR A 82 2.99 -6.17 7.14
N LEU A 83 3.11 -4.87 6.91
CA LEU A 83 4.36 -4.12 6.93
C LEU A 83 4.36 -3.16 8.11
N LEU A 84 5.37 -3.24 8.98
CA LEU A 84 5.66 -2.19 9.95
C LEU A 84 6.63 -1.19 9.33
N PHE A 85 6.28 0.09 9.34
CA PHE A 85 7.11 1.10 8.72
C PHE A 85 8.42 1.30 9.48
N SER A 86 9.49 1.52 8.72
CA SER A 86 10.67 2.18 9.25
C SER A 86 10.30 3.60 9.69
N PRO A 87 11.10 4.26 10.57
CA PRO A 87 10.81 5.61 11.01
C PRO A 87 10.47 6.55 9.85
N LEU A 88 9.22 7.02 9.83
CA LEU A 88 8.72 7.90 8.77
C LEU A 88 9.30 9.30 8.95
N PRO A 89 9.85 9.92 7.89
CA PRO A 89 10.14 11.35 7.87
C PRO A 89 8.92 12.16 8.30
N ASP A 90 9.12 13.18 9.14
CA ASP A 90 8.02 14.00 9.69
C ASP A 90 7.20 14.66 8.57
N GLU A 91 7.84 14.99 7.45
CA GLU A 91 7.23 15.58 6.26
C GLU A 91 6.21 14.65 5.58
N LEU A 92 6.37 13.33 5.71
CA LEU A 92 5.48 12.33 5.09
C LEU A 92 4.25 12.02 5.95
N ARG A 93 4.28 12.31 7.25
CA ARG A 93 3.20 11.97 8.17
C ARG A 93 1.86 12.64 7.83
N PRO A 94 1.79 13.95 7.49
CA PRO A 94 0.54 14.58 7.08
C PRO A 94 -0.06 13.93 5.84
N SER A 95 0.76 13.68 4.81
CA SER A 95 0.32 13.03 3.58
C SER A 95 -0.18 11.60 3.82
N LEU A 96 0.49 10.85 4.69
CA LEU A 96 0.08 9.50 5.09
C LEU A 96 -1.28 9.51 5.79
N ARG A 97 -1.50 10.47 6.69
CA ARG A 97 -2.77 10.63 7.40
C ARG A 97 -3.91 10.98 6.45
N GLU A 98 -3.71 11.94 5.56
CA GLU A 98 -4.69 12.28 4.53
C GLU A 98 -5.00 11.09 3.61
N PHE A 99 -3.97 10.33 3.23
CA PHE A 99 -4.13 9.15 2.39
C PHE A 99 -4.92 8.04 3.09
N SER A 100 -4.61 7.75 4.35
CA SER A 100 -5.33 6.80 5.20
C SER A 100 -6.81 7.16 5.31
N GLN A 101 -7.12 8.44 5.57
CA GLN A 101 -8.50 8.93 5.64
C GLN A 101 -9.23 8.81 4.30
N ALA A 102 -8.56 9.08 3.18
CA ALA A 102 -9.14 8.97 1.85
C ALA A 102 -9.46 7.52 1.44
N LEU A 103 -8.72 6.54 1.98
CA LEU A 103 -9.02 5.12 1.79
C LEU A 103 -10.22 4.69 2.64
N ALA A 104 -10.30 5.13 3.90
CA ALA A 104 -11.39 4.76 4.82
C ALA A 104 -12.75 5.37 4.45
N ALA A 105 -12.78 6.46 3.67
CA ALA A 105 -14.01 7.17 3.31
C ALA A 105 -14.74 6.60 2.07
N ARG A 106 -14.39 5.38 1.62
CA ARG A 106 -14.89 4.77 0.37
C ARG A 106 -15.76 3.55 0.59
#